data_AF-A0A3N5TRD3-F1
#
_entry.id   AF-A0A3N5TRD3-F1
#
_cell.length_a   1.000
_cell.length_b   1.000
_cell.length_c   1.000
_cell.angle_alpha   90.00
_cell.angle_beta   90.00
_cell.angle_gamma   90.00
#
_symmetry.space_group_name_H-M   'P 1'
#
loop_
_entity.id
_entity.type
_entity.pdbx_description
1 polymer ?
#
loop_
_entity_poly.entity_id
_entity_poly.type
_entity_poly.pdbx_seq_one_letter_code
_entity_poly.pdbx_strand_id
1 'polypeptide(L)'
;MHISASDQHGVTVFVLEGRVDSAGAGEMDGALQSAAAQGKNKMVLDMSGVTYINSAGLRTLADVLTQNRANGGDLRLVSLSPKVERVFKIIGFDKFFETYTSVDAAAGGF
;
A
#
# COMPACT_ATOMS: atom_id res chain seq x y z
N MET A 1 -10.55 9.39 -3.77
CA MET A 1 -10.76 8.16 -2.95
C MET A 1 -10.85 8.57 -1.49
N HIS A 2 -11.09 7.67 -0.54
CA HIS A 2 -10.97 7.99 0.89
C HIS A 2 -9.75 7.27 1.46
N ILE A 3 -8.90 8.01 2.19
CA ILE A 3 -7.68 7.52 2.79
C ILE A 3 -7.63 8.01 4.23
N SER A 4 -7.55 7.09 5.19
CA SER A 4 -7.26 7.41 6.58
C SER A 4 -5.94 6.78 6.99
N ALA A 5 -5.18 7.47 7.85
CA ALA A 5 -3.91 6.99 8.36
C ALA A 5 -3.92 6.93 9.89
N SER A 6 -3.28 5.90 10.45
CA SER A 6 -3.03 5.77 11.89
C SER A 6 -1.64 5.20 12.13
N ASP A 7 -1.04 5.50 13.28
CA ASP A 7 0.24 4.92 13.68
C ASP A 7 0.00 3.82 14.72
N GLN A 8 0.59 2.64 14.49
CA GLN A 8 0.52 1.48 15.38
C GLN A 8 1.92 0.95 15.60
N HIS A 9 2.45 1.08 16.83
CA HIS A 9 3.77 0.57 17.22
C HIS A 9 4.93 0.96 16.27
N GLY A 10 4.91 2.18 15.72
CA GLY A 10 5.95 2.67 14.79
C GLY A 10 5.76 2.24 13.33
N VAL A 11 4.60 1.65 13.00
CA VAL A 11 4.16 1.33 11.63
C VAL A 11 2.99 2.23 11.29
N THR A 12 3.02 2.87 10.12
CA THR A 12 1.90 3.69 9.65
C THR A 12 0.95 2.83 8.82
N VAL A 13 -0.31 2.76 9.24
CA VAL A 13 -1.36 1.99 8.60
C VAL A 13 -2.28 2.95 7.84
N PHE A 14 -2.39 2.75 6.54
CA PHE A 14 -3.32 3.44 5.65
C PHE A 14 -4.49 2.53 5.32
N VAL A 15 -5.70 3.02 5.48
CA VAL A 15 -6.92 2.33 5.05
C VAL A 15 -7.46 3.04 3.82
N LEU A 16 -7.61 2.30 2.73
CA LEU A 16 -7.98 2.83 1.42
C LEU A 16 -9.38 2.35 1.03
N GLU A 17 -10.24 3.30 0.68
CA GLU A 17 -11.60 3.04 0.26
C GLU A 17 -11.90 3.68 -1.10
N GLY A 18 -12.48 2.89 -2.00
CA GLY A 18 -12.88 3.31 -3.35
C GLY A 18 -12.04 2.67 -4.46
N ARG A 19 -11.53 3.51 -5.37
CA ARG A 19 -10.87 3.08 -6.60
C ARG A 19 -9.51 3.74 -6.74
N VAL A 20 -8.50 2.96 -7.13
CA VAL A 20 -7.16 3.44 -7.46
C VAL A 20 -7.05 3.56 -8.99
N ASP A 21 -7.78 4.51 -9.56
CA ASP A 21 -7.60 4.98 -10.93
C ASP A 21 -6.55 6.10 -10.98
N SER A 22 -6.47 6.90 -12.05
CA SER A 22 -5.46 7.96 -12.14
C SER A 22 -5.61 9.03 -11.05
N ALA A 23 -6.83 9.37 -10.64
CA ALA A 23 -7.06 10.34 -9.56
C ALA A 23 -6.76 9.71 -8.20
N GLY A 24 -7.29 8.51 -7.96
CA GLY A 24 -7.02 7.76 -6.73
C GLY A 24 -5.53 7.43 -6.54
N ALA A 25 -4.80 7.15 -7.62
CA ALA A 25 -3.36 6.92 -7.58
C ALA A 25 -2.59 8.19 -7.15
N GLY A 26 -3.00 9.37 -7.62
CA GLY A 26 -2.41 10.64 -7.19
C GLY A 26 -2.69 10.95 -5.72
N GLU A 27 -3.90 10.68 -5.24
CA GLU A 27 -4.26 10.83 -3.82
C GLU A 27 -3.46 9.86 -2.93
N MET A 28 -3.35 8.60 -3.35
CA MET A 28 -2.55 7.57 -2.68
C MET A 28 -1.06 7.95 -2.63
N ASP A 29 -0.50 8.37 -3.76
CA ASP A 29 0.90 8.82 -3.84
C ASP A 29 1.17 9.97 -2.86
N GLY A 30 0.33 11.01 -2.90
CA GLY A 30 0.48 12.17 -2.01
C GLY A 30 0.44 11.79 -0.52
N ALA A 31 -0.46 10.89 -0.12
CA ALA A 31 -0.56 10.43 1.26
C ALA A 31 0.68 9.63 1.70
N LEU A 32 1.16 8.70 0.86
CA LEU A 32 2.31 7.85 1.17
C LEU A 32 3.62 8.64 1.16
N GLN A 33 3.82 9.50 0.15
CA GLN A 33 4.99 10.37 0.07
C GLN A 33 5.07 11.34 1.25
N SER A 34 3.93 11.87 1.70
CA SER A 34 3.89 12.75 2.89
C SER A 34 4.34 12.03 4.17
N ALA A 35 4.03 10.74 4.31
CA ALA A 35 4.51 9.94 5.44
C ALA A 35 5.99 9.56 5.30
N ALA A 36 6.45 9.19 4.09
CA ALA A 36 7.85 8.91 3.82
C ALA A 36 8.74 10.15 4.10
N ALA A 37 8.27 11.35 3.73
CA ALA A 37 8.97 12.61 4.03
C ALA A 37 9.11 12.90 5.53
N GLN A 38 8.26 12.30 6.37
CA GLN A 38 8.35 12.36 7.83
C GLN A 38 9.20 11.22 8.43
N GLY A 39 9.88 10.42 7.60
CA GLY A 39 10.68 9.28 8.02
C GLY A 39 9.87 8.03 8.36
N LYS A 40 8.57 8.01 8.08
CA LYS A 40 7.68 6.88 8.37
C LYS A 40 7.77 5.84 7.25
N ASN A 41 8.85 5.06 7.20
CA ASN A 41 9.11 4.13 6.09
C ASN A 41 8.53 2.72 6.27
N LYS A 42 7.95 2.41 7.44
CA LYS A 42 7.27 1.14 7.70
C LYS A 42 5.77 1.34 7.51
N MET A 43 5.25 0.88 6.37
CA MET A 43 3.87 1.17 5.97
C MET A 43 3.05 -0.09 5.70
N VAL A 44 1.79 -0.07 6.12
CA VAL A 44 0.77 -1.07 5.77
C VAL A 44 -0.34 -0.37 5.01
N LEU A 45 -0.75 -0.92 3.86
CA LEU A 45 -1.97 -0.52 3.15
C LEU A 45 -3.04 -1.58 3.33
N ASP A 46 -4.10 -1.24 4.05
CA ASP A 46 -5.35 -1.99 4.05
C ASP A 46 -6.16 -1.62 2.80
N MET A 47 -6.29 -2.61 1.93
CA MET A 47 -6.93 -2.53 0.62
C MET A 47 -8.35 -3.11 0.63
N SER A 48 -8.92 -3.38 1.81
CA SER A 48 -10.26 -3.97 1.96
C SER A 48 -11.36 -3.15 1.27
N GLY A 49 -11.24 -1.82 1.25
CA GLY A 49 -12.14 -0.91 0.55
C GLY A 49 -11.81 -0.70 -0.93
N VAL A 50 -10.74 -1.32 -1.47
CA VAL A 50 -10.27 -1.13 -2.84
C VAL A 50 -10.80 -2.22 -3.77
N THR A 51 -11.67 -1.81 -4.70
CA THR A 51 -12.31 -2.73 -5.67
C THR A 51 -11.70 -2.70 -7.06
N TYR A 52 -10.80 -1.75 -7.31
CA TYR A 52 -10.20 -1.52 -8.62
C TYR A 52 -8.85 -0.82 -8.52
N ILE A 53 -7.91 -1.25 -9.34
CA ILE A 53 -6.61 -0.60 -9.55
C ILE A 53 -6.24 -0.62 -11.03
N ASN A 54 -5.63 0.45 -11.54
CA ASN A 54 -5.09 0.54 -12.91
C ASN A 54 -3.55 0.63 -12.92
N SER A 55 -2.96 0.82 -14.10
CA SER A 55 -1.50 0.94 -14.27
C SER A 55 -0.88 2.09 -13.49
N ALA A 56 -1.57 3.22 -13.32
CA ALA A 56 -1.08 4.35 -12.53
C ALA A 56 -0.96 3.96 -11.06
N GLY A 57 -2.00 3.34 -10.49
CA GLY A 57 -1.96 2.84 -9.10
C GLY A 57 -0.87 1.81 -8.86
N LEU A 58 -0.69 0.87 -9.79
CA LEU A 58 0.36 -0.14 -9.70
C LEU A 58 1.76 0.50 -9.73
N ARG A 59 1.97 1.48 -10.61
CA ARG A 59 3.24 2.22 -10.68
C ARG A 59 3.52 2.94 -9.35
N THR A 60 2.54 3.67 -8.82
CA THR A 60 2.67 4.37 -7.54
C THR A 60 3.07 3.40 -6.41
N LEU A 61 2.43 2.23 -6.32
CA LEU A 61 2.80 1.23 -5.30
C LEU A 61 4.25 0.76 -5.46
N ALA A 62 4.69 0.51 -6.69
CA ALA A 62 6.06 0.06 -6.96
C ALA A 62 7.11 1.13 -6.61
N ASP A 63 6.81 2.41 -6.93
CA ASP A 63 7.69 3.54 -6.65
C ASP A 63 7.83 3.74 -5.11
N VAL A 64 6.71 3.74 -4.37
CA VAL A 64 6.72 3.87 -2.90
C VAL A 64 7.41 2.66 -2.23
N LEU A 65 7.14 1.44 -2.69
CA LEU A 65 7.81 0.24 -2.18
C LEU A 65 9.33 0.35 -2.29
N THR A 66 9.81 0.76 -3.46
CA THR A 66 11.25 0.91 -3.73
C THR A 66 11.87 1.97 -2.83
N GLN A 67 11.19 3.12 -2.68
CA GLN A 67 11.65 4.22 -1.83
C GLN A 67 11.68 3.84 -0.35
N ASN A 68 10.62 3.20 0.18
CA ASN A 68 10.57 2.79 1.58
C ASN A 68 11.68 1.79 1.91
N ARG A 69 11.92 0.80 1.03
CA ARG A 69 13.00 -0.18 1.19
C ARG A 69 14.39 0.45 1.16
N ALA A 70 14.61 1.43 0.27
CA ALA A 70 15.85 2.19 0.24
C ALA A 70 16.11 2.94 1.55
N ASN A 71 15.06 3.28 2.30
CA ASN A 71 15.11 3.95 3.59
C ASN A 71 14.98 3.00 4.79
N GLY A 72 15.22 1.69 4.61
CA GLY A 72 15.22 0.70 5.68
C GLY A 72 13.83 0.30 6.22
N GLY A 73 12.77 0.60 5.46
CA GLY A 73 11.40 0.18 5.76
C GLY A 73 10.84 -0.79 4.71
N ASP A 74 9.52 -0.87 4.63
CA ASP A 74 8.82 -1.64 3.60
C ASP A 74 7.38 -1.12 3.39
N LEU A 75 6.73 -1.59 2.32
CA LEU A 75 5.32 -1.37 2.04
C LEU A 75 4.60 -2.71 1.93
N ARG A 76 3.80 -3.04 2.95
CA ARG A 76 3.02 -4.29 3.03
C ARG A 76 1.55 -4.05 2.69
N LEU A 77 0.91 -5.02 2.07
CA LEU A 77 -0.49 -4.93 1.66
C LEU A 77 -1.36 -5.90 2.46
N VAL A 78 -2.56 -5.47 2.81
CA VAL A 78 -3.54 -6.27 3.55
C VAL A 78 -4.87 -6.26 2.80
N SER A 79 -5.61 -7.38 2.86
CA SER A 79 -7.00 -7.47 2.39
C SER A 79 -7.19 -7.11 0.90
N LEU A 80 -6.29 -7.56 0.04
CA LEU A 80 -6.47 -7.41 -1.40
C LEU A 80 -7.73 -8.15 -1.86
N SER A 81 -8.60 -7.46 -2.60
CA SER A 81 -9.75 -8.14 -3.21
C SER A 81 -9.27 -9.17 -4.25
N PRO A 82 -10.02 -10.27 -4.48
CA PRO A 82 -9.61 -11.31 -5.43
C PRO A 82 -9.32 -10.79 -6.85
N LYS A 83 -9.99 -9.71 -7.25
CA LYS A 83 -9.76 -9.03 -8.52
C LYS A 83 -8.39 -8.34 -8.55
N VAL A 84 -8.03 -7.62 -7.48
CA VAL A 84 -6.74 -6.94 -7.36
C VAL A 84 -5.61 -7.96 -7.23
N GLU A 85 -5.78 -9.02 -6.42
CA GLU A 85 -4.82 -10.12 -6.33
C GLU A 85 -4.53 -10.76 -7.69
N ARG A 86 -5.58 -11.02 -8.49
CA ARG A 86 -5.41 -11.57 -9.85
C ARG A 86 -4.58 -10.64 -10.73
N VAL A 87 -4.82 -9.34 -10.67
CA VAL A 87 -4.02 -8.36 -11.41
C VAL A 87 -2.56 -8.43 -10.96
N PHE A 88 -2.30 -8.46 -9.64
CA PHE A 88 -0.96 -8.57 -9.07
C PHE A 88 -0.21 -9.82 -9.55
N LYS A 89 -0.88 -10.98 -9.57
CA LYS A 89 -0.29 -12.23 -10.06
C LYS A 89 0.03 -12.21 -11.56
N ILE A 90 -0.85 -11.60 -12.36
CA ILE A 90 -0.64 -11.49 -13.83
C ILE A 90 0.60 -10.65 -14.13
N ILE A 91 0.80 -9.55 -13.41
CA ILE A 91 1.93 -8.64 -13.62
C ILE A 91 3.19 -9.04 -12.83
N GLY A 92 3.10 -10.04 -11.95
CA GLY A 92 4.20 -10.55 -11.12
C GLY A 92 4.50 -9.71 -9.87
N PHE A 93 3.57 -8.85 -9.44
CA PHE A 93 3.72 -8.01 -8.25
C PHE A 93 3.65 -8.79 -6.93
N ASP A 94 3.00 -9.94 -6.95
CA ASP A 94 2.95 -10.89 -5.83
C ASP A 94 4.34 -11.37 -5.36
N LYS A 95 5.38 -11.20 -6.19
CA LYS A 95 6.77 -11.51 -5.84
C LYS A 95 7.51 -10.39 -5.13
N PHE A 96 6.99 -9.15 -5.21
CA PHE A 96 7.65 -7.97 -4.69
C PHE A 96 6.97 -7.45 -3.41
N PHE A 97 5.65 -7.57 -3.35
CA PHE A 97 4.85 -7.15 -2.21
C PHE A 97 4.59 -8.31 -1.27
N GLU A 98 4.85 -8.11 0.02
CA GLU A 98 4.32 -8.99 1.04
C GLU A 98 2.84 -8.68 1.26
N THR A 99 2.01 -9.72 1.18
CA THR A 99 0.56 -9.61 1.33
C THR A 99 0.10 -10.39 2.55
N TYR A 100 -0.84 -9.82 3.29
CA TYR A 100 -1.32 -10.34 4.57
C TYR A 100 -2.84 -10.30 4.64
N THR A 101 -3.41 -11.06 5.59
CA THR A 101 -4.86 -11.12 5.82
C THR A 101 -5.34 -10.17 6.91
N SER A 102 -4.44 -9.58 7.71
CA SER A 102 -4.77 -8.58 8.72
C SER A 102 -3.65 -7.55 8.91
N VAL A 103 -4.03 -6.36 9.41
CA VAL A 103 -3.09 -5.30 9.76
C VAL A 103 -2.12 -5.75 10.83
N ASP A 104 -2.60 -6.46 11.86
CA ASP A 104 -1.75 -6.97 12.94
C ASP A 104 -0.65 -7.90 12.43
N ALA A 105 -0.97 -8.81 11.51
CA ALA A 105 0.00 -9.72 10.92
C ALA A 105 1.05 -8.97 10.07
N ALA A 106 0.60 -7.96 9.31
CA ALA A 106 1.50 -7.13 8.51
C ALA A 106 2.38 -6.21 9.38
N ALA A 107 1.85 -5.69 10.49
CA ALA A 107 2.56 -4.78 11.39
C ALA A 107 3.57 -5.51 12.29
N GLY A 108 3.21 -6.69 12.80
CA GLY A 108 3.99 -7.43 13.79
C GLY A 108 5.32 -7.99 13.29
N GLY A 109 5.53 -8.08 11.98
CA GLY A 109 6.76 -8.62 11.37
C GLY A 109 7.76 -7.57 10.86
N PHE A 110 7.59 -6.29 11.22
CA PHE A 110 8.43 -5.19 10.74
C PHE A 110 9.72 -4.99 11.55
#